data_AF-A0A4R5C8R1-F1
#
_entry.id   AF-A0A4R5C8R1-F1
#
_cell.length_a   1.000
_cell.length_b   1.000
_cell.length_c   1.000
_cell.angle_alpha   90.00
_cell.angle_beta   90.00
_cell.angle_gamma   90.00
#
_symmetry.space_group_name_H-M   'P 1'
#
loop_
_entity.id
_entity.type
_entity.pdbx_description
1 polymer ?
#
loop_
_entity_poly.entity_id
_entity_poly.type
_entity_poly.pdbx_seq_one_letter_code
_entity_poly.pdbx_strand_id
1 'polypeptide(L)'
;MRGVSGGRGGDEPTRSGRRWGSPADLLILVAGIAVVVVAARPTVTHWLGSPPDQRLVDLEVYREGGRAILRGAPLYDVLTQPPQLLPFTYPPFAAVLALPFTLLPWRAAQWVWTVLLYGALAICVCYAFRDLIRRTGRWAPFTAGALTAAMALLTPVRDQVRFGQVGLFLLALCLADCCTRSARWPRGMLVGLALAIKLVPGVFLIYFLITGRRDAAANALLTAAAATLGAFALLPSDSSDYWFGALLQGGDRTGAVDGTTNQAINGIVARVVSEGPVRSLVWLGLVLVMAYYGFMLARRATYSADLLAGGGRSFVTGRVGGTDHYAAADRLAGADAYSLLMAGVAIAGLLSVLLSPVGWIHHLVWMIPVIGALAGDGRDTRRCLVAVVVWVSFLYPVPWWGTKLIGPDHTRTEAFAGRVVQDLFGGAATAMVFVLGIWLVNRLFRDTPHEDPSQREVEVGTLAP
;
A
#
# COMPACT_ATOMS: atom_id res chain seq x y z
N MET A 1 59.43 1.78 -45.75
CA MET A 1 59.56 0.70 -44.73
C MET A 1 59.20 1.32 -43.38
N ARG A 2 57.98 1.06 -42.88
CA ARG A 2 57.69 0.24 -41.66
C ARG A 2 58.46 0.75 -40.43
N GLY A 3 57.88 1.19 -39.32
CA GLY A 3 56.50 1.22 -38.83
C GLY A 3 56.59 1.28 -37.29
N VAL A 4 55.76 2.09 -36.61
CA VAL A 4 55.46 1.92 -35.19
C VAL A 4 53.98 2.22 -34.97
N SER A 5 53.28 1.17 -34.59
CA SER A 5 51.84 1.06 -34.35
C SER A 5 51.40 1.84 -33.11
N GLY A 6 50.34 2.64 -33.25
CA GLY A 6 49.58 3.18 -32.14
C GLY A 6 48.71 2.11 -31.48
N GLY A 7 48.91 1.88 -30.19
CA GLY A 7 48.00 1.13 -29.34
C GLY A 7 47.08 2.09 -28.59
N ARG A 8 45.90 2.38 -29.16
CA ARG A 8 44.73 2.90 -28.44
C ARG A 8 43.58 1.93 -28.69
N GLY A 9 43.00 1.41 -27.62
CA GLY A 9 41.85 0.53 -27.68
C GLY A 9 41.78 -0.37 -26.46
N GLY A 10 41.65 0.22 -25.28
CA GLY A 10 41.17 -0.54 -24.12
C GLY A 10 39.71 -0.88 -24.38
N ASP A 11 39.41 -2.17 -24.43
CA ASP A 11 38.07 -2.72 -24.61
C ASP A 11 37.12 -2.18 -23.53
N GLU A 12 36.23 -1.26 -23.90
CA GLU A 12 35.01 -1.01 -23.14
C GLU A 12 34.15 -2.28 -23.18
N PRO A 13 33.70 -2.82 -22.04
CA PRO A 13 32.74 -3.91 -22.05
C PRO A 13 31.42 -3.38 -22.61
N THR A 14 31.18 -3.70 -23.88
CA THR A 14 29.92 -3.45 -24.56
C THR A 14 28.76 -3.94 -23.68
N ARG A 15 27.86 -3.02 -23.34
CA ARG A 15 26.58 -3.32 -22.69
C ARG A 15 25.79 -4.25 -23.62
N SER A 16 25.89 -5.56 -23.41
CA SER A 16 25.02 -6.53 -24.03
C SER A 16 23.60 -6.31 -23.50
N GLY A 17 22.84 -5.48 -24.22
CA GLY A 17 21.41 -5.33 -23.99
C GLY A 17 20.78 -6.72 -24.10
N ARG A 18 20.26 -7.23 -22.98
CA ARG A 18 19.48 -8.48 -22.93
C ARG A 18 18.43 -8.42 -24.03
N ARG A 19 18.57 -9.23 -25.08
CA ARG A 19 17.55 -9.36 -26.13
C ARG A 19 16.39 -10.18 -25.54
N TRP A 20 15.40 -9.48 -24.98
CA TRP A 20 14.09 -10.06 -24.72
C TRP A 20 13.48 -10.47 -26.06
N GLY A 21 12.92 -11.67 -26.13
CA GLY A 21 12.21 -12.13 -27.33
C GLY A 21 12.57 -13.54 -27.81
N SER A 22 13.30 -14.33 -27.01
CA SER A 22 13.39 -15.76 -27.29
C SER A 22 12.04 -16.45 -27.01
N PRO A 23 11.71 -17.57 -27.67
CA PRO A 23 10.53 -18.36 -27.34
C PRO A 23 10.48 -18.76 -25.85
N ALA A 24 11.64 -18.99 -25.24
CA ALA A 24 11.76 -19.29 -23.82
C ALA A 24 11.34 -18.12 -22.92
N ASP A 25 11.68 -16.87 -23.26
CA ASP A 25 11.26 -15.70 -22.49
C ASP A 25 9.74 -15.51 -22.54
N LEU A 26 9.13 -15.76 -23.71
CA LEU A 26 7.68 -15.74 -23.87
C LEU A 26 7.02 -16.84 -23.03
N LEU A 27 7.56 -18.06 -23.04
CA LEU A 27 7.04 -19.17 -22.22
C LEU A 27 7.13 -18.84 -20.72
N ILE A 28 8.21 -18.21 -20.25
CA ILE A 28 8.36 -17.79 -18.85
C ILE A 28 7.32 -16.73 -18.47
N LEU A 29 7.10 -15.75 -19.35
CA LEU A 29 6.07 -14.72 -19.15
C LEU A 29 4.66 -15.34 -19.11
N VAL A 30 4.33 -16.19 -20.08
CA VAL A 30 3.05 -16.89 -20.15
C VAL A 30 2.84 -17.78 -18.93
N ALA A 31 3.87 -18.49 -18.47
CA ALA A 31 3.80 -19.27 -17.24
C ALA A 31 3.52 -18.39 -16.01
N GLY A 32 4.16 -17.21 -15.92
CA GLY A 32 3.87 -16.23 -14.87
C GLY A 32 2.42 -15.76 -14.88
N ILE A 33 1.89 -15.41 -16.06
CA ILE A 33 0.48 -15.02 -16.24
C ILE A 33 -0.46 -16.17 -15.89
N ALA A 34 -0.16 -17.40 -16.35
CA ALA A 34 -0.96 -18.58 -16.08
C ALA A 34 -1.07 -18.87 -14.58
N VAL A 35 0.02 -18.73 -13.82
CA VAL A 35 0.01 -18.89 -12.36
C VAL A 35 -0.91 -17.86 -11.69
N VAL A 36 -0.90 -16.60 -12.14
CA VAL A 36 -1.84 -15.58 -11.63
C VAL A 36 -3.28 -15.95 -11.95
N VAL A 37 -3.57 -16.35 -13.18
CA VAL A 37 -4.92 -16.75 -13.61
C VAL A 37 -5.44 -17.93 -12.81
N VAL A 38 -4.60 -18.96 -12.59
CA VAL A 38 -4.95 -20.14 -11.79
C VAL A 38 -5.25 -19.75 -10.34
N ALA A 39 -4.44 -18.90 -9.72
CA ALA A 39 -4.67 -18.44 -8.36
C ALA A 39 -5.88 -17.50 -8.21
N ALA A 40 -6.16 -16.69 -9.22
CA ALA A 40 -7.29 -15.77 -9.25
C ALA A 40 -8.63 -16.48 -9.49
N ARG A 41 -8.63 -17.56 -10.27
CA ARG A 41 -9.83 -18.24 -10.75
C ARG A 41 -10.83 -18.59 -9.63
N PRO A 42 -10.45 -19.22 -8.49
CA PRO A 42 -11.41 -19.57 -7.45
C PRO A 42 -12.13 -18.34 -6.88
N THR A 43 -11.37 -17.29 -6.58
CA THR A 43 -11.90 -16.03 -6.03
C THR A 43 -12.84 -15.35 -7.03
N VAL A 44 -12.41 -15.22 -8.28
CA VAL A 44 -13.19 -14.54 -9.34
C VAL A 44 -14.46 -15.31 -9.67
N THR A 45 -14.36 -16.64 -9.85
CA THR A 45 -15.53 -17.48 -10.17
C THR A 45 -16.53 -17.52 -9.03
N HIS A 46 -16.06 -17.62 -7.79
CA HIS A 46 -16.92 -17.56 -6.61
C HIS A 46 -17.68 -16.24 -6.55
N TRP A 47 -16.98 -15.10 -6.50
CA TRP A 47 -17.64 -13.81 -6.28
C TRP A 47 -18.43 -13.31 -7.49
N LEU A 48 -17.95 -13.47 -8.72
CA LEU A 48 -18.75 -13.07 -9.89
C LEU A 48 -19.98 -13.98 -10.09
N GLY A 49 -19.93 -15.23 -9.61
CA GLY A 49 -21.05 -16.16 -9.59
C GLY A 49 -22.03 -15.95 -8.43
N SER A 50 -21.60 -15.27 -7.36
CA SER A 50 -22.43 -15.01 -6.18
C SER A 50 -23.66 -14.15 -6.51
N PRO A 51 -24.70 -14.16 -5.66
CA PRO A 51 -25.83 -13.24 -5.73
C PRO A 51 -25.40 -11.76 -5.89
N PRO A 52 -26.21 -10.92 -6.56
CA PRO A 52 -25.86 -9.50 -6.82
C PRO A 52 -25.45 -8.73 -5.56
N ASP A 53 -26.09 -9.04 -4.44
CA ASP A 53 -25.92 -8.40 -3.15
C ASP A 53 -24.60 -8.76 -2.44
N GLN A 54 -23.85 -9.72 -2.98
CA GLN A 54 -22.59 -10.20 -2.42
C GLN A 54 -21.39 -9.98 -3.32
N ARG A 55 -21.59 -9.41 -4.52
CA ARG A 55 -20.54 -9.22 -5.52
C ARG A 55 -20.42 -7.76 -5.92
N LEU A 56 -19.20 -7.24 -5.86
CA LEU A 56 -18.81 -5.95 -6.39
C LEU A 56 -19.72 -4.79 -5.94
N VAL A 57 -20.20 -4.85 -4.69
CA VAL A 57 -21.16 -3.88 -4.14
C VAL A 57 -20.60 -2.46 -4.05
N ASP A 58 -19.29 -2.29 -3.83
CA ASP A 58 -18.68 -0.97 -3.83
C ASP A 58 -18.45 -0.45 -5.26
N LEU A 59 -18.20 -1.34 -6.22
CA LEU A 59 -18.20 -0.94 -7.63
C LEU A 59 -19.59 -0.46 -8.06
N GLU A 60 -20.65 -1.06 -7.53
CA GLU A 60 -22.01 -0.57 -7.75
C GLU A 60 -22.24 0.81 -7.12
N VAL A 61 -21.71 1.09 -5.93
CA VAL A 61 -21.71 2.44 -5.34
C VAL A 61 -21.06 3.45 -6.28
N TYR A 62 -19.89 3.12 -6.86
CA TYR A 62 -19.21 4.02 -7.81
C TYR A 62 -20.05 4.29 -9.05
N ARG A 63 -20.66 3.24 -9.60
CA ARG A 63 -21.54 3.38 -10.77
C ARG A 63 -22.79 4.17 -10.45
N GLU A 64 -23.41 3.98 -9.29
CA GLU A 64 -24.60 4.75 -8.93
C GLU A 64 -24.27 6.23 -8.73
N GLY A 65 -23.10 6.55 -8.17
CA GLY A 65 -22.60 7.92 -8.15
C GLY A 65 -22.45 8.53 -9.55
N GLY A 66 -21.90 7.76 -10.51
CA GLY A 66 -21.84 8.20 -11.90
C GLY A 66 -23.22 8.33 -12.55
N ARG A 67 -24.20 7.47 -12.21
CA ARG A 67 -25.58 7.60 -12.70
C ARG A 67 -26.27 8.83 -12.12
N ALA A 68 -26.00 9.17 -10.85
CA ALA A 68 -26.52 10.37 -10.21
C ALA A 68 -26.04 11.62 -10.97
N ILE A 69 -24.75 11.69 -11.30
CA ILE A 69 -24.19 12.77 -12.13
C ILE A 69 -24.92 12.87 -13.49
N LEU A 70 -25.10 11.75 -14.20
CA LEU A 70 -25.73 11.74 -15.52
C LEU A 70 -27.21 12.15 -15.49
N ARG A 71 -27.91 11.94 -14.37
CA ARG A 71 -29.33 12.30 -14.20
C ARG A 71 -29.52 13.67 -13.53
N GLY A 72 -28.46 14.32 -13.08
CA GLY A 72 -28.54 15.53 -12.25
C GLY A 72 -29.18 15.28 -10.87
N ALA A 73 -29.03 14.07 -10.32
CA ALA A 73 -29.55 13.72 -9.00
C ALA A 73 -28.51 14.05 -7.89
N PRO A 74 -28.94 14.41 -6.66
CA PRO A 74 -28.02 14.69 -5.56
C PRO A 74 -27.17 13.47 -5.20
N LEU A 75 -25.84 13.59 -5.33
CA LEU A 75 -24.90 12.47 -5.25
C LEU A 75 -24.91 11.77 -3.88
N TYR A 76 -25.16 12.52 -2.81
CA TYR A 76 -25.09 12.00 -1.43
C TYR A 76 -26.43 11.53 -0.87
N ASP A 77 -27.51 11.66 -1.63
CA ASP A 77 -28.84 11.16 -1.27
C ASP A 77 -29.20 9.85 -2.00
N VAL A 78 -28.42 9.48 -3.03
CA VAL A 78 -28.63 8.21 -3.74
C VAL A 78 -28.05 7.02 -2.98
N LEU A 79 -28.78 5.91 -3.03
CA LEU A 79 -28.37 4.61 -2.49
C LEU A 79 -28.29 3.58 -3.62
N THR A 80 -27.44 2.57 -3.45
CA THR A 80 -27.48 1.38 -4.31
C THR A 80 -28.81 0.64 -4.13
N GLN A 81 -29.11 -0.26 -5.07
CA GLN A 81 -30.36 -1.01 -5.04
C GLN A 81 -30.43 -1.98 -3.84
N PRO A 82 -31.65 -2.34 -3.38
CA PRO A 82 -31.83 -3.38 -2.37
C PRO A 82 -31.15 -4.69 -2.78
N PRO A 83 -30.63 -5.48 -1.81
CA PRO A 83 -30.78 -5.32 -0.36
C PRO A 83 -29.70 -4.48 0.34
N GLN A 84 -28.69 -3.97 -0.38
CA GLN A 84 -27.52 -3.30 0.22
C GLN A 84 -27.81 -1.89 0.72
N LEU A 85 -28.49 -1.09 -0.10
CA LEU A 85 -28.82 0.31 0.22
C LEU A 85 -27.60 1.13 0.68
N LEU A 86 -26.47 0.99 -0.03
CA LEU A 86 -25.21 1.65 0.34
C LEU A 86 -25.15 3.08 -0.21
N PRO A 87 -24.79 4.07 0.62
CA PRO A 87 -24.62 5.44 0.17
C PRO A 87 -23.28 5.67 -0.54
N PHE A 88 -23.21 6.72 -1.35
CA PHE A 88 -21.92 7.24 -1.79
C PHE A 88 -21.21 7.98 -0.64
N THR A 89 -19.94 7.64 -0.40
CA THR A 89 -19.14 8.15 0.74
C THR A 89 -17.77 8.69 0.33
N TYR A 90 -17.51 8.86 -0.96
CA TYR A 90 -16.21 9.27 -1.50
C TYR A 90 -16.25 10.75 -1.88
N PRO A 91 -15.09 11.42 -2.03
CA PRO A 91 -15.05 12.75 -2.63
C PRO A 91 -15.71 12.78 -4.02
N PRO A 92 -16.32 13.91 -4.45
CA PRO A 92 -17.02 13.98 -5.74
C PRO A 92 -16.12 13.69 -6.95
N PHE A 93 -14.81 13.95 -6.83
CA PHE A 93 -13.83 13.58 -7.86
C PHE A 93 -13.85 12.08 -8.19
N ALA A 94 -14.09 11.21 -7.21
CA ALA A 94 -14.22 9.78 -7.43
C ALA A 94 -15.46 9.41 -8.26
N ALA A 95 -16.58 10.13 -8.10
CA ALA A 95 -17.79 9.91 -8.88
C ALA A 95 -17.57 10.28 -10.35
N VAL A 96 -16.84 11.36 -10.64
CA VAL A 96 -16.44 11.74 -12.00
C VAL A 96 -15.59 10.64 -12.65
N LEU A 97 -14.61 10.08 -11.92
CA LEU A 97 -13.80 8.95 -12.41
C LEU A 97 -14.60 7.66 -12.63
N ALA A 98 -15.77 7.52 -12.01
CA ALA A 98 -16.65 6.36 -12.17
C ALA A 98 -17.56 6.44 -13.42
N LEU A 99 -17.63 7.59 -14.10
CA LEU A 99 -18.47 7.78 -15.30
C LEU A 99 -18.20 6.74 -16.40
N PRO A 100 -16.95 6.41 -16.79
CA PRO A 100 -16.71 5.40 -17.82
C PRO A 100 -17.30 4.03 -17.45
N PHE A 101 -17.24 3.64 -16.17
CA PHE A 101 -17.80 2.36 -15.69
C PHE A 101 -19.32 2.37 -15.61
N THR A 102 -19.92 3.55 -15.46
CA THR A 102 -21.37 3.75 -15.48
C THR A 102 -21.95 3.45 -16.86
N LEU A 103 -21.25 3.87 -17.91
CA LEU A 103 -21.65 3.70 -19.31
C LEU A 103 -21.50 2.25 -19.81
N LEU A 104 -20.66 1.44 -19.16
CA LEU A 104 -20.49 0.04 -19.51
C LEU A 104 -21.70 -0.81 -19.06
N PRO A 105 -22.12 -1.82 -19.84
CA PRO A 105 -23.01 -2.87 -19.34
C PRO A 105 -22.46 -3.49 -18.05
N TRP A 106 -23.32 -3.88 -17.10
CA TRP A 106 -22.88 -4.32 -15.77
C TRP A 106 -21.81 -5.41 -15.82
N ARG A 107 -22.04 -6.47 -16.61
CA ARG A 107 -21.09 -7.57 -16.80
C ARG A 107 -19.73 -7.08 -17.34
N ALA A 108 -19.72 -6.13 -18.27
CA ALA A 108 -18.48 -5.59 -18.82
C ALA A 108 -17.70 -4.81 -17.75
N ALA A 109 -18.38 -3.96 -16.96
CA ALA A 109 -17.75 -3.24 -15.86
C ALA A 109 -17.15 -4.18 -14.82
N GLN A 110 -17.84 -5.27 -14.45
CA GLN A 110 -17.34 -6.26 -13.50
C GLN A 110 -16.02 -6.91 -13.99
N TRP A 111 -15.97 -7.32 -15.25
CA TRP A 111 -14.77 -7.94 -15.81
C TRP A 111 -13.62 -6.95 -15.99
N VAL A 112 -13.89 -5.76 -16.54
CA VAL A 112 -12.89 -4.71 -16.69
C VAL A 112 -12.31 -4.33 -15.33
N TRP A 113 -13.17 -4.11 -14.33
CA TRP A 113 -12.72 -3.79 -12.97
C TRP A 113 -11.88 -4.90 -12.35
N THR A 114 -12.29 -6.16 -12.50
CA THR A 114 -11.54 -7.31 -12.00
C THR A 114 -10.15 -7.38 -12.64
N VAL A 115 -10.04 -7.21 -13.96
CA VAL A 115 -8.75 -7.18 -14.67
C VAL A 115 -7.88 -6.02 -14.16
N LEU A 116 -8.47 -4.83 -13.98
CA LEU A 116 -7.77 -3.66 -13.44
C LEU A 116 -7.26 -3.91 -12.01
N LEU A 117 -8.05 -4.57 -11.15
CA LEU A 117 -7.63 -4.92 -9.78
C LEU A 117 -6.41 -5.84 -9.77
N TYR A 118 -6.39 -6.88 -10.60
CA TYR A 118 -5.23 -7.78 -10.70
C TYR A 118 -4.03 -7.10 -11.37
N GLY A 119 -4.26 -6.19 -12.31
CA GLY A 119 -3.21 -5.32 -12.85
C GLY A 119 -2.58 -4.42 -11.78
N ALA A 120 -3.41 -3.76 -10.96
CA ALA A 120 -2.96 -2.95 -9.83
C ALA A 120 -2.21 -3.78 -8.78
N LEU A 121 -2.68 -5.00 -8.49
CA LEU A 121 -1.98 -5.94 -7.61
C LEU A 121 -0.59 -6.28 -8.15
N ALA A 122 -0.47 -6.60 -9.44
CA ALA A 122 0.81 -6.90 -10.08
C ALA A 122 1.77 -5.70 -10.03
N ILE A 123 1.27 -4.48 -10.19
CA ILE A 123 2.05 -3.24 -10.01
C ILE A 123 2.55 -3.14 -8.57
N CYS A 124 1.67 -3.33 -7.57
CA CYS A 124 2.04 -3.29 -6.15
C CYS A 124 3.13 -4.30 -5.84
N VAL A 125 3.02 -5.53 -6.36
CA VAL A 125 4.01 -6.60 -6.19
C VAL A 125 5.35 -6.26 -6.86
N CYS A 126 5.32 -5.69 -8.06
CA CYS A 126 6.53 -5.25 -8.76
C CYS A 126 7.32 -4.19 -7.98
N TYR A 127 6.64 -3.33 -7.22
CA TYR A 127 7.28 -2.39 -6.28
C TYR A 127 7.71 -3.10 -4.98
N ALA A 128 6.79 -3.77 -4.29
CA ALA A 128 7.05 -4.39 -2.99
C ALA A 128 8.18 -5.43 -3.00
N PHE A 129 8.30 -6.21 -4.08
CA PHE A 129 9.27 -7.31 -4.20
C PHE A 129 10.33 -7.05 -5.29
N ARG A 130 10.56 -5.77 -5.60
CA ARG A 130 11.43 -5.31 -6.69
C ARG A 130 12.76 -6.06 -6.78
N ASP A 131 13.48 -6.15 -5.68
CA ASP A 131 14.84 -6.68 -5.67
C ASP A 131 14.87 -8.21 -5.67
N LEU A 132 13.90 -8.87 -5.03
CA LEU A 132 13.68 -10.32 -5.16
C LEU A 132 13.36 -10.72 -6.61
N ILE A 133 12.42 -10.01 -7.26
CA ILE A 133 12.05 -10.26 -8.66
C ILE A 133 13.27 -10.11 -9.57
N ARG A 134 14.01 -9.01 -9.44
CA ARG A 134 15.21 -8.74 -10.24
C ARG A 134 16.30 -9.79 -10.04
N ARG A 135 16.50 -10.26 -8.81
CA ARG A 135 17.51 -11.28 -8.48
C ARG A 135 17.33 -12.55 -9.32
N THR A 136 16.09 -12.90 -9.65
CA THR A 136 15.80 -14.13 -10.42
C THR A 136 16.13 -14.03 -11.92
N GLY A 137 16.63 -12.89 -12.39
CA GLY A 137 17.21 -12.75 -13.72
C GLY A 137 16.18 -13.03 -14.83
N ARG A 138 16.41 -14.05 -15.66
CA ARG A 138 15.48 -14.44 -16.74
C ARG A 138 14.12 -14.89 -16.22
N TRP A 139 14.06 -15.39 -14.99
CA TRP A 139 12.83 -15.87 -14.34
C TRP A 139 12.00 -14.75 -13.71
N ALA A 140 12.44 -13.49 -13.79
CA ALA A 140 11.75 -12.36 -13.20
C ALA A 140 10.24 -12.26 -13.54
N PRO A 141 9.79 -12.50 -14.79
CA PRO A 141 8.35 -12.49 -15.11
C PRO A 141 7.58 -13.59 -14.37
N PHE A 142 8.14 -14.80 -14.28
CA PHE A 142 7.53 -15.90 -13.53
C PHE A 142 7.50 -15.60 -12.03
N THR A 143 8.61 -15.10 -11.47
CA THR A 143 8.68 -14.70 -10.05
C THR A 143 7.65 -13.62 -9.73
N ALA A 144 7.49 -12.62 -10.59
CA ALA A 144 6.46 -11.58 -10.42
C ALA A 144 5.05 -12.18 -10.47
N GLY A 145 4.79 -13.11 -11.40
CA GLY A 145 3.52 -13.85 -11.48
C GLY A 145 3.25 -14.69 -10.24
N ALA A 146 4.23 -15.45 -9.75
CA ALA A 146 4.12 -16.28 -8.56
C ALA A 146 3.88 -15.45 -7.29
N LEU A 147 4.57 -14.32 -7.12
CA LEU A 147 4.34 -13.41 -6.00
C LEU A 147 2.98 -12.71 -6.10
N THR A 148 2.55 -12.34 -7.31
CA THR A 148 1.20 -11.79 -7.55
C THR A 148 0.12 -12.81 -7.19
N ALA A 149 0.29 -14.07 -7.60
CA ALA A 149 -0.57 -15.17 -7.21
C ALA A 149 -0.59 -15.38 -5.69
N ALA A 150 0.56 -15.37 -5.02
CA ALA A 150 0.64 -15.49 -3.57
C ALA A 150 -0.07 -14.33 -2.84
N MET A 151 0.10 -13.09 -3.29
CA MET A 151 -0.59 -11.94 -2.70
C MET A 151 -2.09 -11.94 -3.00
N ALA A 152 -2.52 -12.49 -4.14
CA ALA A 152 -3.93 -12.65 -4.47
C ALA A 152 -4.70 -13.56 -3.50
N LEU A 153 -3.99 -14.40 -2.74
CA LEU A 153 -4.56 -15.29 -1.73
C LEU A 153 -4.79 -14.60 -0.38
N LEU A 154 -4.23 -13.41 -0.16
CA LEU A 154 -4.45 -12.64 1.07
C LEU A 154 -5.92 -12.27 1.20
N THR A 155 -6.49 -12.45 2.40
CA THR A 155 -7.89 -12.11 2.69
C THR A 155 -8.23 -10.66 2.35
N PRO A 156 -7.40 -9.64 2.70
CA PRO A 156 -7.62 -8.26 2.25
C PRO A 156 -7.75 -8.13 0.73
N VAL A 157 -6.94 -8.86 -0.04
CA VAL A 157 -6.95 -8.81 -1.52
C VAL A 157 -8.17 -9.54 -2.09
N ARG A 158 -8.58 -10.65 -1.47
CA ARG A 158 -9.83 -11.32 -1.83
C ARG A 158 -11.04 -10.44 -1.56
N ASP A 159 -11.06 -9.69 -0.47
CA ASP A 159 -12.13 -8.73 -0.17
C ASP A 159 -12.14 -7.56 -1.16
N GLN A 160 -10.97 -7.12 -1.66
CA GLN A 160 -10.92 -6.15 -2.75
C GLN A 160 -11.65 -6.63 -4.01
N VAL A 161 -11.47 -7.90 -4.37
CA VAL A 161 -12.17 -8.53 -5.51
C VAL A 161 -13.64 -8.77 -5.19
N ARG A 162 -13.95 -9.21 -3.96
CA ARG A 162 -15.33 -9.42 -3.50
C ARG A 162 -16.17 -8.16 -3.65
N PHE A 163 -15.66 -7.03 -3.15
CA PHE A 163 -16.46 -5.80 -3.08
C PHE A 163 -16.20 -4.83 -4.23
N GLY A 164 -15.11 -4.99 -4.98
CA GLY A 164 -14.75 -4.08 -6.06
C GLY A 164 -14.09 -2.79 -5.53
N GLN A 165 -13.34 -2.88 -4.44
CA GLN A 165 -12.76 -1.72 -3.77
C GLN A 165 -11.60 -1.06 -4.52
N VAL A 166 -11.45 0.25 -4.38
CA VAL A 166 -10.35 1.02 -5.00
C VAL A 166 -8.98 0.86 -4.33
N GLY A 167 -8.91 0.22 -3.15
CA GLY A 167 -7.71 0.15 -2.31
C GLY A 167 -6.40 -0.23 -3.02
N LEU A 168 -6.41 -1.23 -3.92
CA LEU A 168 -5.22 -1.62 -4.69
C LEU A 168 -4.74 -0.53 -5.67
N PHE A 169 -5.65 0.27 -6.24
CA PHE A 169 -5.27 1.41 -7.08
C PHE A 169 -4.58 2.49 -6.24
N LEU A 170 -5.13 2.78 -5.06
CA LEU A 170 -4.55 3.76 -4.13
C LEU A 170 -3.17 3.31 -3.66
N LEU A 171 -3.03 2.03 -3.29
CA LEU A 171 -1.74 1.43 -2.93
C LEU A 171 -0.74 1.54 -4.08
N ALA A 172 -1.14 1.21 -5.31
CA ALA A 172 -0.28 1.30 -6.48
C ALA A 172 0.19 2.74 -6.74
N LEU A 173 -0.69 3.74 -6.60
CA LEU A 173 -0.34 5.15 -6.72
C LEU A 173 0.68 5.56 -5.65
N CYS A 174 0.44 5.22 -4.37
CA CYS A 174 1.36 5.54 -3.28
C CYS A 174 2.73 4.87 -3.46
N LEU A 175 2.77 3.58 -3.81
CA LEU A 175 4.03 2.87 -4.06
C LEU A 175 4.77 3.43 -5.27
N ALA A 176 4.05 3.75 -6.35
CA ALA A 176 4.65 4.39 -7.52
C ALA A 176 5.24 5.76 -7.15
N ASP A 177 4.55 6.55 -6.33
CA ASP A 177 5.04 7.87 -5.93
C ASP A 177 6.28 7.80 -5.05
N CYS A 178 6.28 6.92 -4.05
CA CYS A 178 7.34 6.86 -3.06
C CYS A 178 8.54 6.01 -3.52
N CYS A 179 8.31 4.99 -4.35
CA CYS A 179 9.31 3.93 -4.60
C CYS A 179 9.79 3.84 -6.05
N THR A 180 9.26 4.65 -6.97
CA THR A 180 9.82 4.76 -8.33
C THR A 180 11.19 5.41 -8.28
N ARG A 181 12.15 4.92 -9.06
CA ARG A 181 13.49 5.51 -9.15
C ARG A 181 13.48 6.87 -9.86
N SER A 182 13.17 6.84 -11.16
CA SER A 182 13.18 7.99 -12.06
C SER A 182 11.74 8.32 -12.44
N ALA A 183 11.00 8.90 -11.50
CA ALA A 183 9.62 9.32 -11.73
C ALA A 183 9.59 10.39 -12.84
N ARG A 184 8.63 10.27 -13.76
CA ARG A 184 8.36 11.28 -14.80
C ARG A 184 7.35 12.32 -14.34
N TRP A 185 6.93 12.24 -13.08
CA TRP A 185 5.96 13.11 -12.44
C TRP A 185 6.59 13.73 -11.18
N PRO A 186 6.08 14.89 -10.72
CA PRO A 186 6.47 15.44 -9.45
C PRO A 186 6.15 14.48 -8.31
N ARG A 187 7.11 14.24 -7.41
CA ARG A 187 6.85 13.45 -6.19
C ARG A 187 5.69 14.08 -5.43
N GLY A 188 4.84 13.24 -4.88
CA GLY A 188 3.63 13.65 -4.18
C GLY A 188 2.40 13.71 -5.08
N MET A 189 2.55 13.86 -6.40
CA MET A 189 1.41 14.01 -7.30
C MET A 189 0.48 12.79 -7.27
N LEU A 190 1.03 11.57 -7.28
CA LEU A 190 0.20 10.35 -7.28
C LEU A 190 -0.45 10.10 -5.92
N VAL A 191 0.23 10.42 -4.82
CA VAL A 191 -0.38 10.42 -3.47
C VAL A 191 -1.50 11.46 -3.39
N GLY A 192 -1.30 12.65 -3.95
CA GLY A 192 -2.33 13.69 -4.02
C GLY A 192 -3.56 13.26 -4.83
N LEU A 193 -3.35 12.56 -5.95
CA LEU A 193 -4.43 11.94 -6.72
C LEU A 193 -5.15 10.87 -5.91
N ALA A 194 -4.42 10.00 -5.20
CA ALA A 194 -5.00 8.98 -4.33
C ALA A 194 -5.85 9.61 -3.20
N LEU A 195 -5.36 10.69 -2.60
CA LEU A 195 -6.05 11.50 -1.59
C LEU A 195 -7.34 12.13 -2.14
N ALA A 196 -7.34 12.61 -3.38
CA ALA A 196 -8.54 13.15 -4.03
C ALA A 196 -9.60 12.07 -4.35
N ILE A 197 -9.18 10.80 -4.55
CA ILE A 197 -10.10 9.68 -4.78
C ILE A 197 -10.70 9.18 -3.46
N LYS A 198 -9.91 9.12 -2.39
CA LYS A 198 -10.33 8.69 -1.06
C LYS A 198 -9.44 9.36 -0.04
N LEU A 199 -9.98 9.88 1.07
CA LEU A 199 -9.18 10.70 2.00
C LEU A 199 -8.08 9.94 2.77
N VAL A 200 -8.19 8.62 2.84
CA VAL A 200 -7.34 7.73 3.66
C VAL A 200 -5.82 7.87 3.41
N PRO A 201 -5.31 8.02 2.17
CA PRO A 201 -3.89 8.28 1.91
C PRO A 201 -3.38 9.63 2.44
N GLY A 202 -4.22 10.49 3.03
CA GLY A 202 -3.82 11.76 3.62
C GLY A 202 -2.73 11.64 4.70
N VAL A 203 -2.59 10.48 5.35
CA VAL A 203 -1.48 10.18 6.28
C VAL A 203 -0.10 10.31 5.62
N PHE A 204 -0.01 10.19 4.29
CA PHE A 204 1.24 10.37 3.56
C PHE A 204 1.71 11.84 3.56
N LEU A 205 0.82 12.81 3.74
CA LEU A 205 1.22 14.21 3.92
C LEU A 205 2.06 14.37 5.20
N ILE A 206 1.61 13.76 6.30
CA ILE A 206 2.36 13.75 7.57
C ILE A 206 3.69 13.01 7.37
N TYR A 207 3.65 11.83 6.75
CA TYR A 207 4.86 11.05 6.43
C TYR A 207 5.88 11.86 5.63
N PHE A 208 5.46 12.60 4.59
CA PHE A 208 6.34 13.45 3.81
C PHE A 208 6.93 14.58 4.65
N LEU A 209 6.13 15.27 5.46
CA LEU A 209 6.61 16.37 6.32
C LEU A 209 7.64 15.89 7.33
N ILE A 210 7.39 14.78 8.04
CA ILE A 210 8.29 14.26 9.08
C ILE A 210 9.58 13.64 8.53
N THR A 211 9.56 13.19 7.27
CA THR A 211 10.74 12.68 6.56
C THR A 211 11.50 13.77 5.80
N GLY A 212 11.06 15.03 5.89
CA GLY A 212 11.71 16.18 5.24
C GLY A 212 11.37 16.34 3.75
N ARG A 213 10.41 15.57 3.23
CA ARG A 213 9.98 15.54 1.82
C ARG A 213 8.94 16.62 1.53
N ARG A 214 9.31 17.89 1.74
CA ARG A 214 8.37 19.03 1.71
C ARG A 214 7.83 19.31 0.32
N ASP A 215 8.63 19.13 -0.72
CA ASP A 215 8.19 19.32 -2.11
C ASP A 215 7.14 18.25 -2.46
N ALA A 216 7.32 17.02 -2.00
CA ALA A 216 6.33 15.96 -2.14
C ALA A 216 5.02 16.26 -1.39
N ALA A 217 5.10 16.77 -0.15
CA ALA A 217 3.92 17.19 0.60
C ALA A 217 3.15 18.32 -0.12
N ALA A 218 3.87 19.34 -0.60
CA ALA A 218 3.27 20.44 -1.36
C ALA A 218 2.63 19.95 -2.67
N ASN A 219 3.32 19.15 -3.47
CA ASN A 219 2.77 18.61 -4.72
C ASN A 219 1.55 17.70 -4.48
N ALA A 220 1.55 16.90 -3.41
CA ALA A 220 0.41 16.09 -3.03
C ALA A 220 -0.80 16.96 -2.67
N LEU A 221 -0.59 18.00 -1.85
CA LEU A 221 -1.64 18.94 -1.48
C LEU A 221 -2.17 19.71 -2.71
N LEU A 222 -1.29 20.21 -3.56
CA LEU A 222 -1.65 20.93 -4.78
C LEU A 222 -2.43 20.03 -5.75
N THR A 223 -2.02 18.78 -5.93
CA THR A 223 -2.73 17.84 -6.82
C THR A 223 -4.11 17.50 -6.26
N ALA A 224 -4.20 17.23 -4.95
CA ALA A 224 -5.47 16.95 -4.29
C ALA A 224 -6.42 18.16 -4.35
N ALA A 225 -5.89 19.36 -4.12
CA ALA A 225 -6.64 20.61 -4.22
C ALA A 225 -7.11 20.87 -5.65
N ALA A 226 -6.24 20.69 -6.66
CA ALA A 226 -6.61 20.86 -8.06
C ALA A 226 -7.71 19.89 -8.50
N ALA A 227 -7.62 18.61 -8.14
CA ALA A 227 -8.66 17.61 -8.41
C ALA A 227 -9.98 17.95 -7.69
N THR A 228 -9.90 18.41 -6.44
CA THR A 228 -11.07 18.82 -5.65
C THR A 228 -11.74 20.06 -6.24
N LEU A 229 -10.97 21.08 -6.61
CA LEU A 229 -11.48 22.29 -7.26
C LEU A 229 -12.05 22.00 -8.65
N GLY A 230 -11.43 21.08 -9.40
CA GLY A 230 -12.00 20.56 -10.65
C GLY A 230 -13.36 19.88 -10.42
N ALA A 231 -13.50 19.12 -9.33
CA ALA A 231 -14.78 18.54 -8.95
C ALA A 231 -15.80 19.62 -8.54
N PHE A 232 -15.41 20.67 -7.80
CA PHE A 232 -16.29 21.82 -7.51
C PHE A 232 -16.75 22.53 -8.78
N ALA A 233 -15.89 22.68 -9.78
CA ALA A 233 -16.25 23.30 -11.05
C ALA A 233 -17.27 22.48 -11.85
N LEU A 234 -17.24 21.15 -11.73
CA LEU A 234 -18.15 20.24 -12.43
C LEU A 234 -19.44 19.96 -11.64
N LEU A 235 -19.34 19.85 -10.31
CA LEU A 235 -20.37 19.39 -9.38
C LEU A 235 -20.40 20.29 -8.13
N PRO A 236 -20.79 21.58 -8.25
CA PRO A 236 -20.65 22.54 -7.16
C PRO A 236 -21.50 22.22 -5.92
N SER A 237 -22.77 21.83 -6.12
CA SER A 237 -23.68 21.45 -5.03
C SER A 237 -23.21 20.20 -4.32
N ASP A 238 -22.94 19.12 -5.06
CA ASP A 238 -22.46 17.86 -4.48
C ASP A 238 -21.11 18.05 -3.76
N SER A 239 -20.23 18.90 -4.30
CA SER A 239 -18.97 19.20 -3.63
C SER A 239 -19.17 19.94 -2.30
N SER A 240 -20.13 20.87 -2.23
CA SER A 240 -20.53 21.51 -0.98
C SER A 240 -21.12 20.49 0.00
N ASP A 241 -22.04 19.65 -0.46
CA ASP A 241 -22.71 18.63 0.35
C ASP A 241 -21.72 17.61 0.92
N TYR A 242 -20.67 17.26 0.17
CA TYR A 242 -19.60 16.41 0.68
C TYR A 242 -18.82 17.07 1.81
N TRP A 243 -18.19 18.21 1.53
CA TRP A 243 -17.20 18.82 2.43
C TRP A 243 -17.84 19.43 3.69
N PHE A 244 -19.07 19.93 3.59
CA PHE A 244 -19.76 20.60 4.68
C PHE A 244 -20.93 19.80 5.27
N GLY A 245 -21.22 18.61 4.72
CA GLY A 245 -22.29 17.74 5.19
C GLY A 245 -21.83 16.29 5.37
N ALA A 246 -21.86 15.51 4.29
CA ALA A 246 -21.68 14.06 4.31
C ALA A 246 -20.37 13.60 4.98
N LEU A 247 -19.26 14.34 4.80
CA LEU A 247 -17.99 14.04 5.46
C LEU A 247 -18.06 14.19 6.99
N LEU A 248 -18.82 15.18 7.49
CA LEU A 248 -18.96 15.47 8.91
C LEU A 248 -19.92 14.49 9.62
N GLN A 249 -20.77 13.79 8.86
CA GLN A 249 -21.66 12.73 9.38
C GLN A 249 -20.90 11.44 9.79
N GLY A 250 -19.63 11.28 9.39
CA GLY A 250 -18.72 10.29 9.97
C GLY A 250 -19.19 8.81 9.89
N GLY A 251 -19.25 8.16 11.07
CA GLY A 251 -19.54 6.72 11.24
C GLY A 251 -20.90 6.28 10.68
N ASP A 252 -21.90 7.16 10.74
CA ASP A 252 -23.29 6.85 10.39
C ASP A 252 -23.47 6.50 8.91
N ARG A 253 -22.59 7.02 8.05
CA ARG A 253 -22.59 6.71 6.61
C ARG A 253 -21.66 5.57 6.22
N THR A 254 -20.72 5.20 7.10
CA THR A 254 -19.60 4.32 6.73
C THR A 254 -19.75 2.89 7.20
N GLY A 255 -20.76 2.56 8.02
CA GLY A 255 -21.11 1.21 8.46
C GLY A 255 -20.85 0.95 9.94
N ALA A 256 -21.20 -0.24 10.42
CA ALA A 256 -21.10 -0.58 11.85
C ALA A 256 -19.65 -0.54 12.36
N VAL A 257 -19.37 0.38 13.29
CA VAL A 257 -18.02 0.61 13.82
C VAL A 257 -17.47 -0.61 14.57
N ASP A 258 -18.32 -1.32 15.30
CA ASP A 258 -17.96 -2.54 16.06
C ASP A 258 -17.93 -3.81 15.19
N GLY A 259 -18.31 -3.71 13.91
CA GLY A 259 -18.34 -4.84 12.99
C GLY A 259 -16.99 -5.53 12.81
N THR A 260 -17.00 -6.86 12.66
CA THR A 260 -15.81 -7.72 12.51
C THR A 260 -14.84 -7.25 11.42
N THR A 261 -15.37 -6.68 10.34
CA THR A 261 -14.55 -6.16 9.24
C THR A 261 -13.73 -4.94 9.67
N ASN A 262 -14.14 -4.17 10.68
CA ASN A 262 -13.42 -2.99 11.15
C ASN A 262 -12.25 -3.42 12.03
N GLN A 263 -11.03 -3.31 11.51
CA GLN A 263 -9.77 -3.66 12.14
C GLN A 263 -8.96 -2.41 12.55
N ALA A 264 -9.55 -1.21 12.49
CA ALA A 264 -8.97 -0.02 13.08
C ALA A 264 -9.01 -0.07 14.61
N ILE A 265 -8.21 0.78 15.27
CA ILE A 265 -8.22 0.92 16.73
C ILE A 265 -9.64 1.24 17.23
N ASN A 266 -10.39 2.07 16.50
CA ASN A 266 -11.77 2.40 16.87
C ASN A 266 -12.68 1.17 16.90
N GLY A 267 -12.55 0.26 15.92
CA GLY A 267 -13.35 -0.96 15.87
C GLY A 267 -13.05 -1.90 17.03
N ILE A 268 -11.77 -2.04 17.37
CA ILE A 268 -11.33 -2.81 18.54
C ILE A 268 -11.94 -2.22 19.82
N VAL A 269 -11.83 -0.89 20.01
CA VAL A 269 -12.40 -0.20 21.18
C VAL A 269 -13.92 -0.31 21.22
N ALA A 270 -14.61 -0.14 20.10
CA ALA A 270 -16.08 -0.19 20.01
C ALA A 270 -16.65 -1.58 20.33
N ARG A 271 -15.87 -2.65 20.19
CA ARG A 271 -16.26 -4.00 20.59
C ARG A 271 -16.20 -4.25 22.09
N VAL A 272 -15.49 -3.41 22.86
CA VAL A 272 -15.30 -3.59 24.31
C VAL A 272 -15.83 -2.43 25.15
N VAL A 273 -15.90 -1.22 24.61
CA VAL A 273 -16.43 -0.02 25.28
C VAL A 273 -17.71 0.43 24.56
N SER A 274 -18.78 0.58 25.33
CA SER A 274 -20.08 1.06 24.84
C SER A 274 -19.99 2.48 24.28
N GLU A 275 -20.91 2.82 23.39
CA GLU A 275 -21.03 4.17 22.85
C GLU A 275 -21.14 5.25 23.94
N GLY A 276 -20.38 6.34 23.78
CA GLY A 276 -20.37 7.47 24.68
C GLY A 276 -19.01 8.18 24.76
N PRO A 277 -18.89 9.24 25.59
CA PRO A 277 -17.67 10.04 25.70
C PRO A 277 -16.44 9.23 26.10
N VAL A 278 -16.61 8.21 26.95
CA VAL A 278 -15.53 7.32 27.40
C VAL A 278 -14.92 6.57 26.21
N ARG A 279 -15.75 6.01 25.31
CA ARG A 279 -15.28 5.34 24.09
C ARG A 279 -14.43 6.27 23.24
N SER A 280 -14.93 7.49 23.01
CA SER A 280 -14.23 8.50 22.21
C SER A 280 -12.90 8.91 22.82
N LEU A 281 -12.83 9.10 24.14
CA LEU A 281 -11.60 9.45 24.86
C LEU A 281 -10.56 8.32 24.83
N VAL A 282 -10.99 7.08 25.06
CA VAL A 282 -10.11 5.89 25.00
C VAL A 282 -9.58 5.70 23.58
N TRP A 283 -10.45 5.76 22.58
CA TRP A 283 -10.07 5.68 21.18
C TRP A 283 -9.07 6.78 20.80
N LEU A 284 -9.36 8.05 21.14
CA LEU A 284 -8.47 9.18 20.86
C LEU A 284 -7.10 8.99 21.51
N GLY A 285 -7.05 8.59 22.78
CA GLY A 285 -5.79 8.31 23.48
C GLY A 285 -4.96 7.24 22.78
N LEU A 286 -5.56 6.11 22.40
CA LEU A 286 -4.88 5.02 21.71
C LEU A 286 -4.43 5.41 20.30
N VAL A 287 -5.24 6.18 19.56
CA VAL A 287 -4.88 6.71 18.24
C VAL A 287 -3.72 7.69 18.34
N LEU A 288 -3.69 8.58 19.32
CA LEU A 288 -2.58 9.52 19.52
C LEU A 288 -1.27 8.79 19.84
N VAL A 289 -1.33 7.77 20.71
CA VAL A 289 -0.18 6.91 21.02
C VAL A 289 0.31 6.18 19.77
N MET A 290 -0.60 5.54 19.02
CA MET A 290 -0.25 4.83 17.79
C MET A 290 0.29 5.78 16.71
N ALA A 291 -0.30 6.96 16.55
CA ALA A 291 0.16 7.97 15.61
C ALA A 291 1.58 8.43 15.96
N TYR A 292 1.84 8.75 17.23
CA TYR A 292 3.15 9.17 17.69
C TYR A 292 4.22 8.10 17.40
N TYR A 293 4.03 6.88 17.90
CA TYR A 293 5.02 5.81 17.71
C TYR A 293 5.10 5.38 16.24
N GLY A 294 3.98 5.25 15.55
CA GLY A 294 3.93 4.85 14.15
C GLY A 294 4.66 5.82 13.24
N PHE A 295 4.38 7.13 13.34
CA PHE A 295 5.09 8.14 12.53
C PHE A 295 6.56 8.26 12.93
N MET A 296 6.90 8.15 14.22
CA MET A 296 8.29 8.09 14.67
C MET A 296 9.04 6.90 14.03
N LEU A 297 8.42 5.73 13.98
CA LEU A 297 8.99 4.50 13.42
C LEU A 297 9.06 4.54 11.88
N ALA A 298 8.06 5.11 11.21
CA ALA A 298 8.10 5.36 9.77
C ALA A 298 9.25 6.30 9.40
N ARG A 299 9.41 7.38 10.17
CA ARG A 299 10.52 8.34 10.02
C ARG A 299 11.88 7.67 10.25
N ARG A 300 11.99 6.85 11.31
CA ARG A 300 13.20 6.09 11.61
C ARG A 300 13.59 5.16 10.47
N ALA A 301 12.65 4.36 9.97
CA ALA A 301 12.91 3.44 8.86
C ALA A 301 13.35 4.19 7.60
N THR A 302 12.69 5.31 7.28
CA THR A 302 13.00 6.12 6.08
C THR A 302 14.37 6.77 6.16
N TYR A 303 14.75 7.38 7.29
CA TYR A 303 16.10 7.93 7.42
C TYR A 303 17.18 6.85 7.43
N SER A 304 16.88 5.71 8.04
CA SER A 304 17.79 4.55 8.01
C SER A 304 18.00 4.05 6.57
N ALA A 305 16.95 4.08 5.74
CA ALA A 305 17.04 3.80 4.31
C ALA A 305 17.95 4.80 3.58
N ASP A 306 17.77 6.09 3.83
CA ASP A 306 18.58 7.16 3.21
C ASP A 306 20.05 7.08 3.66
N LEU A 307 20.32 6.71 4.92
CA LEU A 307 21.68 6.47 5.42
C LEU A 307 22.37 5.30 4.72
N LEU A 308 21.68 4.15 4.58
CA LEU A 308 22.21 2.99 3.86
C LEU A 308 22.43 3.28 2.37
N ALA A 309 21.53 4.06 1.76
CA ALA A 309 21.68 4.49 0.37
C ALA A 309 22.86 5.44 0.14
N GLY A 310 23.27 6.19 1.18
CA GLY A 310 24.17 7.34 1.09
C GLY A 310 25.62 7.13 1.49
N GLY A 311 26.05 5.92 1.88
CA GLY A 311 27.38 5.56 2.42
C GLY A 311 28.55 6.52 2.12
N GLY A 312 28.65 7.61 2.89
CA GLY A 312 29.78 8.56 2.87
C GLY A 312 29.71 9.76 1.92
N ARG A 313 28.61 10.03 1.20
CA ARG A 313 28.44 11.31 0.48
C ARG A 313 27.22 12.04 0.99
N SER A 314 27.44 13.25 1.48
CA SER A 314 26.39 14.21 1.85
C SER A 314 25.51 14.48 0.64
N PHE A 315 24.48 13.65 0.46
CA PHE A 315 23.36 14.03 -0.36
C PHE A 315 22.52 14.96 0.51
N VAL A 316 22.81 16.26 0.36
CA VAL A 316 21.75 17.28 0.33
C VAL A 316 20.57 16.63 -0.38
N THR A 317 19.36 16.79 0.16
CA THR A 317 18.08 16.50 -0.50
C THR A 317 18.01 17.23 -1.83
N GLY A 318 18.77 16.76 -2.80
CA GLY A 318 19.09 17.46 -4.03
C GLY A 318 17.84 17.45 -4.88
N ARG A 319 17.34 18.65 -5.17
CA ARG A 319 16.28 18.87 -6.15
C ARG A 319 16.80 18.42 -7.52
N VAL A 320 16.40 17.24 -7.98
CA VAL A 320 16.47 16.94 -9.41
C VAL A 320 15.15 17.41 -10.00
N GLY A 321 15.18 18.51 -10.75
CA GLY A 321 13.98 19.07 -11.39
C GLY A 321 12.91 19.60 -10.41
N GLY A 322 13.30 20.04 -9.20
CA GLY A 322 12.37 20.64 -8.23
C GLY A 322 11.53 19.65 -7.42
N THR A 323 11.97 18.40 -7.27
CA THR A 323 11.25 17.37 -6.50
C THR A 323 12.20 16.60 -5.57
N ASP A 324 11.67 16.09 -4.46
CA ASP A 324 12.43 15.33 -3.48
C ASP A 324 13.02 14.03 -4.07
N HIS A 325 14.34 13.84 -3.96
CA HIS A 325 14.99 12.61 -4.45
C HIS A 325 15.00 11.51 -3.37
N TYR A 326 14.33 10.39 -3.63
CA TYR A 326 14.40 9.19 -2.79
C TYR A 326 15.64 8.35 -3.17
N ALA A 327 16.78 8.61 -2.54
CA ALA A 327 18.03 7.92 -2.83
C ALA A 327 17.89 6.39 -2.69
N ALA A 328 17.20 5.93 -1.64
CA ALA A 328 16.90 4.52 -1.42
C ALA A 328 16.02 3.88 -2.53
N ALA A 329 15.31 4.67 -3.33
CA ALA A 329 14.59 4.17 -4.50
C ALA A 329 15.52 3.88 -5.69
N ASP A 330 16.78 4.33 -5.67
CA ASP A 330 17.79 3.96 -6.66
C ASP A 330 18.15 2.48 -6.55
N ARG A 331 18.52 1.86 -7.68
CA ARG A 331 19.02 0.48 -7.73
C ARG A 331 20.42 0.39 -7.13
N LEU A 332 21.20 1.46 -7.22
CA LEU A 332 22.56 1.51 -6.70
C LEU A 332 22.61 1.58 -5.17
N ALA A 333 21.51 1.96 -4.51
CA ALA A 333 21.40 2.07 -3.06
C ALA A 333 21.41 0.71 -2.33
N GLY A 334 21.28 -0.40 -3.05
CA GLY A 334 21.22 -1.75 -2.47
C GLY A 334 19.81 -2.16 -2.01
N ALA A 335 19.63 -3.47 -1.81
CA ALA A 335 18.34 -4.06 -1.47
C ALA A 335 17.87 -3.70 -0.04
N ASP A 336 18.80 -3.49 0.89
CA ASP A 336 18.47 -3.19 2.29
C ASP A 336 17.99 -1.75 2.45
N ALA A 337 18.60 -0.78 1.76
CA ALA A 337 18.09 0.59 1.70
C ALA A 337 16.65 0.61 1.14
N TYR A 338 16.41 -0.09 0.03
CA TYR A 338 15.06 -0.16 -0.55
C TYR A 338 14.05 -0.86 0.38
N SER A 339 14.49 -1.90 1.10
CA SER A 339 13.65 -2.60 2.09
C SER A 339 13.21 -1.66 3.21
N LEU A 340 14.10 -0.78 3.69
CA LEU A 340 13.78 0.20 4.72
C LEU A 340 12.91 1.35 4.20
N LEU A 341 13.09 1.78 2.95
CA LEU A 341 12.17 2.72 2.31
C LEU A 341 10.77 2.11 2.21
N MET A 342 10.67 0.86 1.76
CA MET A 342 9.42 0.12 1.69
C MET A 342 8.79 -0.02 3.09
N ALA A 343 9.59 -0.26 4.12
CA ALA A 343 9.12 -0.32 5.51
C ALA A 343 8.52 1.00 5.98
N GLY A 344 9.17 2.15 5.71
CA GLY A 344 8.62 3.47 6.05
C GLY A 344 7.28 3.75 5.38
N VAL A 345 7.18 3.46 4.08
CA VAL A 345 5.94 3.58 3.29
C VAL A 345 4.85 2.63 3.77
N ALA A 346 5.21 1.38 4.08
CA ALA A 346 4.28 0.39 4.62
C ALA A 346 3.73 0.81 5.99
N ILE A 347 4.57 1.32 6.90
CA ILE A 347 4.13 1.84 8.20
C ILE A 347 3.14 2.99 8.01
N ALA A 348 3.46 3.98 7.15
CA ALA A 348 2.53 5.08 6.86
C ALA A 348 1.18 4.57 6.32
N GLY A 349 1.22 3.56 5.44
CA GLY A 349 0.05 2.87 4.94
C GLY A 349 -0.77 2.16 6.03
N LEU A 350 -0.13 1.43 6.94
CA LEU A 350 -0.81 0.78 8.07
C LEU A 350 -1.48 1.80 9.00
N LEU A 351 -0.87 2.96 9.22
CA LEU A 351 -1.48 4.06 9.98
C LEU A 351 -2.75 4.60 9.31
N SER A 352 -2.84 4.56 7.97
CA SER A 352 -4.08 4.91 7.27
C SER A 352 -5.25 4.00 7.68
N VAL A 353 -4.99 2.77 8.13
CA VAL A 353 -6.02 1.83 8.61
C VAL A 353 -6.23 1.99 10.11
N LEU A 354 -5.14 1.95 10.89
CA LEU A 354 -5.20 1.91 12.36
C LEU A 354 -5.78 3.19 12.97
N LEU A 355 -5.49 4.35 12.37
CA LEU A 355 -5.92 5.67 12.87
C LEU A 355 -7.31 6.08 12.36
N SER A 356 -7.85 5.36 11.37
CA SER A 356 -9.16 5.68 10.79
C SER A 356 -10.30 5.35 11.76
N PRO A 357 -11.43 6.08 11.72
CA PRO A 357 -12.64 5.70 12.47
C PRO A 357 -13.15 4.32 12.05
N VAL A 358 -12.98 3.99 10.76
CA VAL A 358 -13.34 2.70 10.17
C VAL A 358 -12.21 2.26 9.25
N GLY A 359 -11.56 1.14 9.58
CA GLY A 359 -10.47 0.53 8.81
C GLY A 359 -10.83 -0.89 8.46
N TRP A 360 -11.42 -1.11 7.29
CA TRP A 360 -11.93 -2.42 6.89
C TRP A 360 -10.81 -3.42 6.58
N ILE A 361 -11.09 -4.73 6.68
CA ILE A 361 -10.13 -5.80 6.33
C ILE A 361 -9.52 -5.57 4.94
N HIS A 362 -10.29 -5.13 3.95
CA HIS A 362 -9.78 -4.84 2.60
C HIS A 362 -8.81 -3.65 2.53
N HIS A 363 -8.77 -2.75 3.52
CA HIS A 363 -7.74 -1.70 3.61
C HIS A 363 -6.37 -2.25 3.98
N LEU A 364 -6.29 -3.45 4.55
CA LEU A 364 -5.03 -4.11 4.91
C LEU A 364 -4.28 -4.70 3.69
N VAL A 365 -4.59 -4.27 2.47
CA VAL A 365 -3.72 -4.48 1.28
C VAL A 365 -2.30 -3.94 1.50
N TRP A 366 -2.11 -3.03 2.45
CA TRP A 366 -0.81 -2.60 2.95
C TRP A 366 0.07 -3.74 3.50
N MET A 367 -0.48 -4.94 3.76
CA MET A 367 0.34 -6.11 4.06
C MET A 367 1.23 -6.53 2.87
N ILE A 368 0.90 -6.17 1.64
CA ILE A 368 1.74 -6.44 0.46
C ILE A 368 3.13 -5.79 0.60
N PRO A 369 3.25 -4.45 0.79
CA PRO A 369 4.56 -3.84 1.02
C PRO A 369 5.18 -4.22 2.37
N VAL A 370 4.41 -4.58 3.41
CA VAL A 370 4.97 -5.15 4.65
C VAL A 370 5.75 -6.44 4.35
N ILE A 371 5.12 -7.39 3.67
CA ILE A 371 5.73 -8.67 3.29
C ILE A 371 6.92 -8.43 2.35
N GLY A 372 6.79 -7.50 1.41
CA GLY A 372 7.88 -7.09 0.51
C GLY A 372 9.10 -6.53 1.25
N ALA A 373 8.90 -5.61 2.19
CA ALA A 373 9.97 -5.03 3.02
C ALA A 373 10.68 -6.10 3.86
N LEU A 374 9.91 -7.02 4.45
CA LEU A 374 10.45 -8.14 5.22
C LEU A 374 11.26 -9.07 4.32
N ALA A 375 10.72 -9.51 3.19
CA ALA A 375 11.38 -10.45 2.27
C ALA A 375 12.66 -9.87 1.64
N GLY A 376 12.70 -8.58 1.34
CA GLY A 376 13.86 -7.91 0.74
C GLY A 376 14.24 -8.51 -0.61
N ASP A 377 15.50 -8.91 -0.75
CA ASP A 377 16.01 -9.63 -1.92
C ASP A 377 15.87 -11.16 -1.80
N GLY A 378 15.35 -11.66 -0.68
CA GLY A 378 15.16 -13.06 -0.36
C GLY A 378 16.43 -13.84 0.01
N ARG A 379 17.53 -13.19 0.41
CA ARG A 379 18.76 -13.90 0.86
C ARG A 379 18.77 -14.18 2.35
N ASP A 380 18.23 -13.26 3.14
CA ASP A 380 18.14 -13.42 4.58
C ASP A 380 16.97 -14.36 4.95
N THR A 381 17.33 -15.57 5.39
CA THR A 381 16.34 -16.62 5.71
C THR A 381 15.43 -16.22 6.87
N ARG A 382 15.92 -15.50 7.89
CA ARG A 382 15.09 -15.10 9.04
C ARG A 382 14.04 -14.08 8.60
N ARG A 383 14.46 -13.11 7.78
CA ARG A 383 13.58 -12.13 7.13
C ARG A 383 12.51 -12.80 6.27
N CYS A 384 12.89 -13.78 5.45
CA CYS A 384 11.96 -14.55 4.64
C CYS A 384 10.96 -15.34 5.49
N LEU A 385 11.41 -15.97 6.58
CA LEU A 385 10.54 -16.72 7.49
C LEU A 385 9.50 -15.80 8.14
N VAL A 386 9.91 -14.62 8.62
CA VAL A 386 8.97 -13.63 9.17
C VAL A 386 7.97 -13.17 8.11
N ALA A 387 8.43 -12.90 6.88
CA ALA A 387 7.55 -12.55 5.76
C ALA A 387 6.51 -13.65 5.46
N VAL A 388 6.91 -14.92 5.48
CA VAL A 388 6.02 -16.06 5.29
C VAL A 388 5.03 -16.21 6.44
N VAL A 389 5.46 -16.05 7.69
CA VAL A 389 4.56 -16.10 8.86
C VAL A 389 3.49 -15.01 8.76
N VAL A 390 3.89 -13.78 8.40
CA VAL A 390 2.95 -12.68 8.16
C VAL A 390 2.03 -12.99 6.98
N TRP A 391 2.55 -13.52 5.88
CA TRP A 391 1.70 -13.91 4.75
C TRP A 391 0.65 -14.95 5.16
N VAL A 392 1.05 -16.02 5.85
CA VAL A 392 0.15 -17.09 6.33
C VAL A 392 -0.94 -16.54 7.27
N SER A 393 -0.59 -15.59 8.16
CA SER A 393 -1.56 -15.04 9.12
C SER A 393 -2.72 -14.29 8.47
N PHE A 394 -2.59 -13.88 7.20
CA PHE A 394 -3.63 -13.17 6.44
C PHE A 394 -4.30 -14.02 5.34
N LEU A 395 -3.96 -15.31 5.18
CA LEU A 395 -4.54 -16.18 4.16
C LEU A 395 -6.00 -16.57 4.40
N TYR A 396 -6.37 -16.64 5.68
CA TYR A 396 -7.69 -17.08 6.12
C TYR A 396 -8.43 -15.93 6.79
N PRO A 397 -9.76 -15.89 6.69
CA PRO A 397 -10.60 -14.88 7.35
C PRO A 397 -10.73 -15.16 8.85
N VAL A 398 -9.59 -15.28 9.56
CA VAL A 398 -9.50 -15.62 10.99
C VAL A 398 -10.37 -14.72 11.90
N PRO A 399 -10.52 -13.40 11.65
CA PRO A 399 -11.44 -12.57 12.41
C PRO A 399 -12.88 -13.12 12.52
N TRP A 400 -13.36 -13.79 11.47
CA TRP A 400 -14.69 -14.40 11.44
C TRP A 400 -14.79 -15.74 12.20
N TRP A 401 -13.67 -16.33 12.60
CA TRP A 401 -13.69 -17.49 13.50
C TRP A 401 -13.93 -17.04 14.93
N GLY A 402 -13.39 -15.88 15.32
CA GLY A 402 -13.60 -15.29 16.64
C GLY A 402 -15.07 -15.00 16.93
N THR A 403 -15.83 -14.55 15.93
CA THR A 403 -17.28 -14.28 16.08
C THR A 403 -18.09 -15.53 16.41
N LYS A 404 -17.60 -16.73 16.10
CA LYS A 404 -18.29 -17.99 16.43
C LYS A 404 -18.19 -18.37 17.91
N LEU A 405 -17.40 -17.63 18.69
CA LEU A 405 -17.22 -17.81 20.13
C LEU A 405 -17.89 -16.68 20.93
N ILE A 406 -18.67 -15.82 20.27
CA ILE A 406 -19.30 -14.64 20.87
C ILE A 406 -20.82 -14.82 20.77
N GLY A 407 -21.52 -14.80 21.90
CA GLY A 407 -22.97 -14.93 21.93
C GLY A 407 -23.51 -15.32 23.31
N PRO A 408 -24.85 -15.42 23.46
CA PRO A 408 -25.49 -15.81 24.72
C PRO A 408 -25.14 -17.24 25.14
N ASP A 409 -24.80 -18.10 24.19
CA ASP A 409 -24.47 -19.52 24.42
C ASP A 409 -23.01 -19.75 24.86
N HIS A 410 -22.19 -18.69 24.95
CA HIS A 410 -20.77 -18.78 25.29
C HIS A 410 -20.46 -18.20 26.67
N THR A 411 -19.48 -18.81 27.34
CA THR A 411 -18.92 -18.28 28.59
C THR A 411 -18.21 -16.95 28.35
N ARG A 412 -18.02 -16.16 29.40
CA ARG A 412 -17.29 -14.87 29.31
C ARG A 412 -15.85 -15.04 28.81
N THR A 413 -15.21 -16.15 29.15
CA THR A 413 -13.85 -16.49 28.72
C THR A 413 -13.80 -16.83 27.23
N GLU A 414 -14.76 -17.59 26.73
CA GLU A 414 -14.88 -17.88 25.29
C GLU A 414 -15.17 -16.62 24.49
N ALA A 415 -16.09 -15.77 24.98
CA ALA A 415 -16.39 -14.49 24.35
C ALA A 415 -15.17 -13.57 24.31
N PHE A 416 -14.38 -13.54 25.39
CA PHE A 416 -13.13 -12.77 25.43
C PHE A 416 -12.11 -13.30 24.41
N ALA A 417 -11.87 -14.62 24.39
CA ALA A 417 -10.99 -15.25 23.41
C ALA A 417 -11.48 -15.00 21.97
N GLY A 418 -12.80 -15.08 21.74
CA GLY A 418 -13.46 -14.75 20.49
C GLY A 418 -13.16 -13.33 20.04
N ARG A 419 -13.24 -12.33 20.94
CA ARG A 419 -12.88 -10.94 20.60
C ARG A 419 -11.41 -10.77 20.26
N VAL A 420 -10.50 -11.42 20.99
CA VAL A 420 -9.05 -11.39 20.66
C VAL A 420 -8.80 -11.95 19.25
N VAL A 421 -9.48 -13.05 18.88
CA VAL A 421 -9.40 -13.62 17.53
C VAL A 421 -10.06 -12.70 16.48
N GLN A 422 -11.18 -12.05 16.82
CA GLN A 422 -11.88 -11.08 15.99
C GLN A 422 -11.01 -9.86 15.64
N ASP A 423 -10.12 -9.46 16.55
CA ASP A 423 -9.23 -8.29 16.42
C ASP A 423 -7.85 -8.62 15.85
N LEU A 424 -7.60 -9.89 15.49
CA LEU A 424 -6.27 -10.40 15.17
C LEU A 424 -5.60 -9.66 14.01
N PHE A 425 -6.36 -9.22 13.00
CA PHE A 425 -5.80 -8.51 11.86
C PHE A 425 -5.35 -7.09 12.22
N GLY A 426 -6.12 -6.36 13.03
CA GLY A 426 -5.73 -5.06 13.58
C GLY A 426 -4.55 -5.16 14.55
N GLY A 427 -4.53 -6.20 15.38
CA GLY A 427 -3.40 -6.54 16.25
C GLY A 427 -2.12 -6.87 15.45
N ALA A 428 -2.24 -7.65 14.38
CA ALA A 428 -1.12 -7.96 13.49
C ALA A 428 -0.61 -6.71 12.77
N ALA A 429 -1.50 -5.85 12.28
CA ALA A 429 -1.11 -4.56 11.69
C ALA A 429 -0.36 -3.67 12.69
N THR A 430 -0.85 -3.59 13.93
CA THR A 430 -0.16 -2.90 15.04
C THR A 430 1.25 -3.48 15.25
N ALA A 431 1.38 -4.80 15.36
CA ALA A 431 2.68 -5.45 15.55
C ALA A 431 3.65 -5.16 14.39
N MET A 432 3.15 -5.14 13.15
CA MET A 432 3.99 -4.88 11.97
C MET A 432 4.57 -3.47 11.95
N VAL A 433 3.91 -2.47 12.53
CA VAL A 433 4.50 -1.13 12.70
C VAL A 433 5.81 -1.20 13.50
N PHE A 434 5.82 -1.96 14.60
CA PHE A 434 7.00 -2.13 15.46
C PHE A 434 8.04 -3.07 14.85
N VAL A 435 7.62 -4.18 14.22
CA VAL A 435 8.54 -5.12 13.56
C VAL A 435 9.31 -4.41 12.44
N LEU A 436 8.62 -3.62 11.61
CA LEU A 436 9.26 -2.86 10.53
C LEU A 436 10.15 -1.73 11.06
N GLY A 437 9.67 -0.94 12.02
CA GLY A 437 10.39 0.24 12.52
C GLY A 437 11.52 -0.04 13.51
N ILE A 438 11.51 -1.19 14.18
CA ILE A 438 12.47 -1.56 15.22
C ILE A 438 13.28 -2.77 14.80
N TRP A 439 12.63 -3.93 14.63
CA TRP A 439 13.33 -5.18 14.39
C TRP A 439 14.06 -5.19 13.05
N LEU A 440 13.38 -4.81 11.97
CA LEU A 440 13.98 -4.79 10.63
C LEU A 440 15.10 -3.75 10.53
N VAL A 441 14.88 -2.53 11.04
CA VAL A 441 15.92 -1.48 11.10
C VAL A 441 17.14 -1.97 11.87
N ASN A 442 16.96 -2.49 13.08
CA ASN A 442 18.08 -2.98 13.91
C ASN A 442 18.83 -4.14 13.24
N ARG A 443 18.10 -5.03 12.55
CA ARG A 443 18.69 -6.18 11.87
C ARG A 443 19.61 -5.74 10.73
N LEU A 444 19.18 -4.79 9.91
CA LEU A 444 19.95 -4.33 8.75
C LEU A 444 21.14 -3.46 9.11
N PHE A 445 21.17 -2.86 10.30
CA PHE A 445 22.31 -2.08 10.80
C PHE A 445 23.30 -2.89 11.66
N ARG A 446 22.91 -4.05 12.19
CA ARG A 446 23.85 -4.94 12.90
C ARG A 446 24.87 -5.59 11.96
N ASP A 447 24.54 -5.72 10.69
CA ASP A 447 25.37 -6.40 9.69
C ASP A 447 26.27 -5.43 8.88
N THR A 448 26.16 -4.11 9.10
CA THR A 448 27.15 -3.14 8.61
C THR A 448 28.41 -3.21 9.48
N PRO A 449 29.60 -3.54 8.94
CA PRO A 449 30.83 -3.54 9.71
C PRO A 449 31.04 -2.16 10.32
N HIS A 450 31.24 -2.10 11.64
CA HIS A 450 31.85 -0.91 12.24
C HIS A 450 33.22 -0.77 11.58
N GLU A 451 33.44 0.30 10.80
CA GLU A 451 34.79 0.73 10.48
C GLU A 451 35.48 0.96 11.84
N ASP A 452 36.45 0.12 12.16
CA ASP A 452 37.27 0.26 13.35
C ASP A 452 38.07 1.56 13.22
N PRO A 453 37.84 2.57 14.07
CA PRO A 453 38.53 3.85 13.97
C PRO A 453 40.06 3.71 14.09
N SER A 454 40.57 2.59 14.61
CA SER A 454 42.01 2.30 14.65
C SER A 454 42.63 2.06 13.27
N GLN A 455 41.85 1.72 12.23
CA GLN A 455 42.39 1.57 10.87
C GLN A 455 42.66 2.91 10.17
N ARG A 456 42.08 4.03 10.64
CA ARG A 456 42.39 5.36 10.12
C ARG A 456 43.75 5.89 10.60
N GLU A 457 44.23 5.47 11.77
CA GLU A 457 45.50 5.96 12.32
C GLU A 457 46.74 5.30 11.68
N VAL A 458 46.58 4.10 11.09
CA VAL A 458 47.72 3.37 10.50
C VAL A 458 48.13 3.92 9.12
N GLU A 459 47.22 4.53 8.36
CA GLU A 459 47.54 5.12 7.04
C GLU A 459 48.23 6.49 7.10
N VAL A 460 48.28 7.15 8.26
CA VAL A 460 48.88 8.50 8.40
C VAL A 460 50.31 8.45 8.96
N GLY A 461 50.84 7.25 9.22
CA GLY A 461 52.02 7.05 10.06
C GLY A 461 53.24 6.38 9.44
N THR A 462 53.53 6.55 8.14
CA THR A 462 54.86 6.17 7.60
C THR A 462 55.36 7.17 6.56
N LEU A 463 55.75 8.35 7.04
CA LEU A 463 56.78 9.14 6.39
C LEU A 463 57.95 9.27 7.37
N ALA A 464 59.00 8.48 7.15
CA ALA A 464 60.38 8.80 7.52
C ALA A 464 61.34 7.74 6.95
N PRO A 465 62.63 8.06 6.76
CA PRO A 465 63.30 9.35 6.92
C PRO A 465 63.57 10.09 5.61
#